data_AF-A0A953NRP3-F1
#
_entry.id   AF-A0A953NRP3-F1
#
_cell.length_a   1.000
_cell.length_b   1.000
_cell.length_c   1.000
_cell.angle_alpha   90.00
_cell.angle_beta   90.00
_cell.angle_gamma   90.00
#
_symmetry.space_group_name_H-M   'P 1'
#
loop_
_entity.id
_entity.type
_entity.pdbx_description
1 polymer ?
#
loop_
_entity_poly.entity_id
_entity_poly.type
_entity_poly.pdbx_seq_one_letter_code
_entity_poly.pdbx_strand_id
1 'polypeptide(L)' 'MLRIPILLLWLLFGMALILVPWSDLWDKNYFLYHYPALGIFVKNPFLRGTISGLGFMNVLMSLDAFRHPHAAVARRT' A
#
# COMPACT_ATOMS: atom_id res chain seq x y z
N MET A 1 -20.61 -8.66 -8.23
CA MET A 1 -20.47 -9.01 -6.80
C MET A 1 -19.05 -8.84 -6.26
N LEU A 2 -17.98 -9.02 -7.06
CA LEU A 2 -16.58 -8.96 -6.59
C LEU A 2 -15.96 -7.55 -6.40
N ARG A 3 -16.66 -6.46 -6.78
CA ARG A 3 -16.05 -5.11 -6.83
C ARG A 3 -15.69 -4.55 -5.45
N ILE A 4 -16.59 -4.67 -4.48
CA ILE A 4 -16.41 -4.14 -3.12
C ILE A 4 -15.26 -4.83 -2.38
N PRO A 5 -15.14 -6.17 -2.33
CA PRO A 5 -14.02 -6.81 -1.63
C PRO A 5 -12.66 -6.49 -2.25
N ILE A 6 -12.58 -6.28 -3.57
CA ILE A 6 -11.34 -5.86 -4.25
C ILE A 6 -10.89 -4.48 -3.80
N LEU A 7 -11.81 -3.51 -3.71
CA LEU A 7 -11.50 -2.15 -3.26
C LEU A 7 -11.05 -2.15 -1.79
N LEU A 8 -11.68 -2.98 -0.95
CA LEU A 8 -11.30 -3.14 0.44
C LEU A 8 -9.91 -3.77 0.60
N LEU A 9 -9.59 -4.78 -0.22
CA LEU A 9 -8.26 -5.38 -0.25
C LEU A 9 -7.20 -4.35 -0.66
N TRP A 10 -7.48 -3.56 -1.70
CA TRP A 10 -6.59 -2.47 -2.12
C TRP A 10 -6.38 -1.46 -1.00
N LEU A 11 -7.46 -1.03 -0.33
CA LEU A 11 -7.37 -0.10 0.80
C LEU A 11 -6.51 -0.67 1.93
N LEU A 12 -6.73 -1.93 2.28
CA LEU A 12 -5.96 -2.63 3.33
C LEU A 12 -4.49 -2.75 2.95
N PHE A 13 -4.18 -3.06 1.69
CA PHE A 13 -2.81 -3.06 1.17
C PHE A 13 -2.16 -1.68 1.26
N GLY A 14 -2.91 -0.60 0.96
CA GLY A 14 -2.41 0.76 1.11
C GLY A 14 -2.07 1.11 2.55
N MET A 15 -2.95 0.77 3.50
CA MET A 15 -2.67 0.91 4.92
C MET A 15 -1.49 0.05 5.36
N ALA A 16 -1.39 -1.19 4.90
CA ALA A 16 -0.26 -2.04 5.19
C ALA A 16 1.05 -1.41 4.69
N LEU A 17 1.10 -0.88 3.46
CA LEU A 17 2.28 -0.18 2.94
C LEU A 17 2.65 1.05 3.78
N ILE A 18 1.68 1.73 4.39
CA ILE A 18 1.96 2.86 5.29
C ILE A 18 2.48 2.36 6.64
N LEU A 19 1.84 1.38 7.27
CA LEU A 19 2.20 0.93 8.63
C LEU A 19 3.43 0.04 8.68
N VAL A 20 3.60 -0.83 7.68
CA VAL A 20 4.69 -1.81 7.61
C VAL A 20 6.06 -1.14 7.83
N PRO A 21 6.49 -0.10 7.09
CA PRO A 21 7.82 0.51 7.27
C PRO A 21 8.06 1.20 8.62
N TRP A 22 7.00 1.44 9.41
CA TRP A 22 7.08 2.03 10.75
C TRP A 22 6.88 1.00 11.87
N SER A 23 6.57 -0.24 11.51
CA SER A 23 6.41 -1.33 12.46
C SER A 23 7.75 -1.95 12.84
N ASP A 24 7.83 -2.51 14.05
CA ASP A 24 9.02 -3.24 14.52
C ASP A 24 9.31 -4.48 13.65
N LEU A 25 8.26 -5.02 13.00
CA LEU A 25 8.37 -6.09 12.00
C LEU A 25 9.32 -5.69 10.85
N TRP A 26 9.33 -4.44 10.41
CA TRP A 26 10.18 -3.98 9.30
C TRP A 26 11.67 -4.06 9.61
N ASP A 27 12.06 -3.77 10.86
CA ASP A 27 13.45 -3.79 11.32
C ASP A 27 13.89 -5.20 11.78
N LYS A 28 12.97 -6.01 12.30
CA LYS A 28 13.25 -7.36 12.84
C LYS A 28 12.78 -8.48 11.91
N ASN A 29 13.12 -8.39 10.63
CA ASN A 29 12.82 -9.42 9.65
C ASN A 29 13.94 -10.45 9.50
N TYR A 30 13.56 -11.71 9.31
CA TYR A 30 14.49 -12.80 8.95
C TYR A 30 15.34 -12.47 7.71
N PHE A 31 14.80 -11.70 6.76
CA PHE A 31 15.52 -11.25 5.56
C PHE A 31 16.68 -10.31 5.87
N LEU A 32 16.57 -9.45 6.88
CA LEU A 32 17.65 -8.57 7.31
C LEU A 32 18.77 -9.35 8.01
N TYR A 33 18.40 -10.44 8.68
CA TYR A 33 19.36 -11.36 9.29
C TYR A 33 20.18 -12.11 8.23
N HIS A 34 19.55 -12.49 7.11
CA HIS A 34 20.24 -13.21 6.03
C HIS A 34 20.97 -12.28 5.05
N TYR A 35 20.46 -11.06 4.83
CA TYR A 35 21.02 -10.09 3.89
C TYR A 35 21.26 -8.72 4.55
N PRO A 36 22.40 -8.52 5.23
CA PRO A 36 22.69 -7.27 5.93
C PRO A 36 22.82 -6.06 4.99
N ALA A 37 23.17 -6.27 3.72
CA ALA A 37 23.24 -5.21 2.71
C ALA A 37 21.87 -4.55 2.42
N LEU A 38 20.78 -5.32 2.48
CA LEU A 38 19.42 -4.77 2.36
C LEU A 38 19.04 -3.91 3.57
N GLY A 39 19.68 -4.13 4.72
CA GLY A 39 19.47 -3.34 5.93
C GLY A 39 19.80 -1.86 5.75
N ILE A 40 20.77 -1.52 4.91
CA ILE A 40 21.14 -0.13 4.62
C ILE A 40 19.98 0.58 3.90
N PHE A 41 19.34 -0.11 2.96
CA PHE A 41 18.19 0.41 2.22
C PHE A 41 16.93 0.46 3.09
N VAL A 42 16.63 -0.61 3.83
CA VAL A 42 15.44 -0.75 4.67
C VAL A 42 15.46 0.21 5.89
N LYS A 43 16.65 0.51 6.43
CA LYS A 43 16.85 1.52 7.49
C LYS A 43 16.88 2.95 6.96
N ASN A 44 16.94 3.16 5.65
CA ASN A 44 16.97 4.51 5.10
C ASN A 44 15.58 5.18 5.23
N PRO A 45 15.50 6.36 5.90
CA PRO A 45 14.23 7.06 6.08
C PRO A 45 13.58 7.48 4.76
N PHE A 46 14.36 7.71 3.70
CA PHE A 46 13.82 8.02 2.37
C PHE A 46 13.02 6.86 1.79
N LEU A 47 13.51 5.62 1.92
CA LEU A 47 12.81 4.43 1.43
C LEU A 47 11.50 4.20 2.18
N ARG A 48 11.51 4.40 3.50
CA ARG A 48 10.29 4.34 4.33
C ARG A 48 9.27 5.37 3.88
N GLY A 49 9.72 6.60 3.59
CA GLY A 49 8.89 7.69 3.05
C GLY A 49 8.34 7.38 1.66
N THR A 50 9.14 6.79 0.78
CA THR A 50 8.68 6.39 -0.56
C THR A 50 7.61 5.31 -0.47
N ILE A 51 7.81 4.28 0.36
CA ILE A 51 6.86 3.17 0.54
C ILE A 51 5.56 3.67 1.17
N SER A 52 5.64 4.53 2.20
CA SER A 52 4.45 5.12 2.82
C SER A 52 3.73 6.09 1.88
N GLY A 53 4.46 6.86 1.07
CA GLY A 53 3.87 7.72 0.04
C GLY A 53 3.13 6.92 -1.03
N LEU A 54 3.66 5.76 -1.43
CA LEU A 54 3.02 4.83 -2.35
C LEU A 54 1.73 4.23 -1.74
N GLY A 55 1.79 3.84 -0.47
CA GLY A 55 0.62 3.38 0.29
C GLY A 55 -0.45 4.48 0.43
N PHE A 56 -0.05 5.73 0.66
CA PHE A 56 -0.95 6.88 0.72
C PHE A 56 -1.65 7.12 -0.61
N MET A 57 -0.91 7.09 -1.73
CA MET A 57 -1.46 7.21 -3.07
C MET A 57 -2.50 6.12 -3.35
N ASN A 58 -2.21 4.89 -2.92
CA ASN A 58 -3.09 3.74 -3.08
C ASN A 58 -4.38 3.86 -2.24
N VAL A 59 -4.29 4.35 -1.00
CA VAL A 59 -5.46 4.68 -0.17
C VAL A 59 -6.31 5.76 -0.83
N LEU A 60 -5.70 6.82 -1.35
CA LEU A 60 -6.40 7.90 -2.05
C LEU A 60 -7.14 7.38 -3.30
N MET A 61 -6.49 6.56 -4.12
CA MET A 61 -7.13 5.95 -5.29
C MET A 61 -8.30 5.04 -4.92
N SER A 62 -8.14 4.22 -3.87
CA SER A 62 -9.24 3.38 -3.39
C SER A 62 -10.42 4.21 -2.87
N LEU A 63 -10.14 5.28 -2.10
CA LEU A 63 -11.16 6.19 -1.60
C LEU A 63 -11.89 6.93 -2.72
N ASP A 64 -11.17 7.35 -3.76
CA ASP A 64 -11.75 7.99 -4.94
C ASP A 64 -12.65 7.01 -5.71
N ALA A 65 -12.22 5.76 -5.87
CA ALA A 65 -13.02 4.70 -6.49
C ALA A 65 -14.30 4.36 -5.69
N PHE A 66 -14.30 4.56 -4.37
CA PHE A 66 -15.50 4.48 -3.54
C PHE A 66 -16.42 5.70 -3.67
N ARG A 67 -15.86 6.91 -3.86
CA ARG A 67 -16.61 8.17 -4.03
C ARG A 67 -17.24 8.32 -5.41
N HIS A 68 -16.51 7.87 -6.43
CA HIS A 68 -16.97 7.76 -7.80
C HIS A 68 -17.07 6.28 -8.17
N PRO A 69 -18.07 5.53 -7.62
CA PRO A 69 -18.30 4.18 -8.06
C PRO A 69 -18.76 4.27 -9.50
N HIS A 70 -17.84 4.16 -10.48
CA HIS A 70 -18.05 4.42 -11.91
C HIS A 70 -19.53 4.34 -12.24
N ALA A 71 -20.20 5.51 -12.20
CA ALA A 71 -21.57 5.61 -12.65
C ALA A 71 -21.52 4.99 -14.02
N ALA A 72 -22.32 3.93 -14.16
CA ALA A 72 -22.16 2.87 -15.11
C ALA A 72 -21.55 3.34 -16.43
N VAL A 73 -20.70 2.48 -17.01
CA VAL A 73 -20.64 2.35 -18.47
C VAL A 73 -22.05 1.94 -18.94
N ALA A 74 -22.96 2.90 -18.89
CA ALA A 74 -24.32 2.94 -19.36
C ALA A 74 -24.36 4.15 -20.29
N ARG A 75 -23.55 4.09 -21.34
CA ARG A 75 -23.79 4.84 -22.56
C ARG A 75 -22.98 4.22 -23.69
N ARG A 76 -23.74 3.59 -24.61
CA ARG A 76 -23.38 3.28 -26.01
C ARG A 76 -22.48 2.04 -26.10
N THR A 77 -22.91 0.93 -26.72
CA THR A 77 -23.76 0.75 -27.92
C THR A 77 -24.45 -0.61 -27.87
#